data_AF-A0A3P7IYI7-F1
#
_entry.id   AF-A0A3P7IYI7-F1
#
_cell.length_a   1.000
_cell.length_b   1.000
_cell.length_c   1.000
_cell.angle_alpha   90.00
_cell.angle_beta   90.00
_cell.angle_gamma   90.00
#
_symmetry.space_group_name_H-M   'P 1'
#
loop_
_entity.id
_entity.type
_entity.pdbx_description
1 polymer ?
#
loop_
_entity_poly.entity_id
_entity_poly.type
_entity_poly.pdbx_seq_one_letter_code
_entity_poly.pdbx_strand_id
1 'polypeptide(L)'
;MVLQCEAFSARNDVVYIDPKKRGNIARFISHGCFPNLIMLRYAENDLRLSHSRAVLFASQPIIGGSELFFDYGNQYLSRAGFDCQCGTMWCDSVGKQWRSAYPTEEEVQTSFEALINSF
;
A
#
# COMPACT_ATOMS: atom_id res chain seq x y z
N MET A 1 1.10 -9.43 9.22
CA MET A 1 2.15 -9.54 8.17
C MET A 1 2.60 -11.00 8.11
N VAL A 2 2.81 -11.55 6.90
CA VAL A 2 3.04 -12.99 6.70
C VAL A 2 4.47 -13.23 6.24
N LEU A 3 5.16 -14.20 6.86
CA LEU A 3 6.43 -14.72 6.37
C LEU A 3 6.22 -16.15 5.88
N GLN A 4 6.48 -16.37 4.59
CA GLN A 4 6.49 -17.70 3.98
C GLN A 4 7.94 -18.12 3.71
N CYS A 5 8.23 -19.41 3.85
CA CYS A 5 9.52 -19.99 3.52
C CYS A 5 9.36 -20.90 2.30
N GLU A 6 9.79 -20.45 1.12
CA GLU A 6 9.75 -21.27 -0.10
C GLU A 6 10.99 -22.18 -0.25
N ALA A 7 12.06 -21.92 0.52
CA ALA A 7 13.35 -22.62 0.40
C ALA A 7 13.37 -24.04 0.99
N PHE A 8 12.27 -24.52 1.58
CA PHE A 8 12.16 -25.87 2.13
C PHE A 8 10.76 -26.43 1.80
N SER A 9 10.57 -26.91 0.58
CA SER A 9 9.30 -27.44 0.01
C SER A 9 8.67 -28.64 0.75
N ALA A 10 9.14 -28.97 1.96
CA ALA A 10 8.67 -30.10 2.76
C ALA A 10 7.71 -29.72 3.90
N ARG A 11 7.56 -28.43 4.25
CA ARG A 11 6.55 -27.97 5.24
C ARG A 11 6.00 -26.60 4.84
N ASN A 12 4.68 -26.53 4.59
CA ASN A 12 3.94 -25.28 4.40
C ASN A 12 3.72 -24.54 5.74
N ASP A 13 4.81 -24.30 6.48
CA ASP A 13 4.73 -23.60 7.75
C ASP A 13 4.61 -22.09 7.48
N VAL A 14 3.55 -21.47 8.01
CA VAL A 14 3.29 -20.03 7.87
C VAL A 14 3.44 -19.37 9.24
N VAL A 15 4.24 -18.30 9.31
CA VAL A 15 4.41 -17.51 10.53
C VAL A 15 3.86 -16.10 10.31
N TYR A 16 3.13 -15.61 11.32
CA TYR A 16 2.53 -14.28 11.31
C TYR A 16 3.21 -13.37 12.34
N ILE A 17 3.48 -12.14 11.93
CA ILE A 17 3.89 -11.06 12.82
C ILE A 17 2.67 -10.19 13.12
N ASP A 18 2.31 -10.08 14.41
CA ASP A 18 1.22 -9.25 14.93
C ASP A 18 1.74 -8.07 15.78
N PRO A 19 1.85 -6.86 15.21
CA PRO A 19 2.30 -5.67 15.92
C PRO A 19 1.19 -4.92 16.68
N LYS A 20 -0.01 -5.52 16.85
CA LYS A 20 -1.17 -4.85 17.44
C LYS A 20 -0.90 -4.33 18.85
N LYS A 21 -0.30 -5.16 19.71
CA LYS A 21 0.00 -4.82 21.12
C LYS A 21 1.44 -4.37 21.35
N ARG A 22 2.40 -4.95 20.62
CA ARG A 22 3.84 -4.66 20.75
C ARG A 22 4.47 -4.68 19.37
N GLY A 23 5.19 -3.63 19.03
CA GLY A 23 5.87 -3.49 17.74
C GLY A 23 6.75 -2.25 17.74
N ASN A 24 7.66 -2.16 16.77
CA ASN A 24 8.51 -0.98 16.56
C ASN A 24 7.81 0.04 15.63
N ILE A 25 8.54 1.05 15.16
CA ILE A 25 8.02 2.09 14.26
C ILE A 25 7.40 1.55 12.98
N ALA A 26 7.81 0.38 12.50
CA ALA A 26 7.30 -0.21 11.26
C ALA A 26 5.79 -0.49 11.32
N ARG A 27 5.20 -0.62 12.52
CA ARG A 27 3.75 -0.82 12.69
C ARG A 27 2.90 0.36 12.22
N PHE A 28 3.50 1.53 12.03
CA PHE A 28 2.82 2.76 11.63
C PHE A 28 3.00 3.10 10.14
N ILE A 29 3.78 2.32 9.41
CA ILE A 29 4.03 2.54 7.98
C ILE A 29 2.79 2.12 7.20
N SER A 30 2.21 3.04 6.44
CA SER A 30 0.96 2.86 5.72
C SER A 30 1.08 1.94 4.50
N HIS A 31 -0.08 1.59 3.93
CA HIS A 31 -0.16 0.95 2.63
C HIS A 31 0.01 1.97 1.50
N GLY A 32 0.74 1.61 0.45
CA GLY A 32 0.73 2.31 -0.83
C GLY A 32 0.67 1.33 -2.00
N CYS A 33 -0.20 1.59 -2.98
CA CYS A 33 -0.32 0.74 -4.17
C CYS A 33 0.89 0.87 -5.13
N PHE A 34 1.66 1.96 -5.01
CA PHE A 34 2.95 2.11 -5.70
C PHE A 34 4.06 2.36 -4.67
N PRO A 35 4.57 1.30 -4.00
CA PRO A 35 5.33 1.45 -2.77
C PRO A 35 6.79 1.89 -2.93
N ASN A 36 7.30 2.65 -1.96
CA ASN A 36 8.73 3.01 -1.86
C ASN A 36 9.54 2.08 -0.94
N LEU A 37 8.86 1.17 -0.23
CA LEU A 37 9.47 0.14 0.58
C LEU A 37 9.06 -1.25 0.10
N ILE A 38 10.03 -2.18 0.13
CA ILE A 38 9.81 -3.61 -0.08
C ILE A 38 10.13 -4.38 1.21
N MET A 39 9.26 -5.33 1.57
CA MET A 39 9.48 -6.20 2.71
C MET A 39 10.20 -7.48 2.27
N LEU A 40 11.33 -7.77 2.91
CA LEU A 40 12.10 -8.98 2.71
C LEU A 40 12.23 -9.77 4.01
N ARG A 41 12.29 -11.10 3.86
CA ARG A 41 12.65 -12.00 4.95
C ARG A 41 14.17 -12.00 5.09
N TYR A 42 14.67 -11.70 6.28
CA TYR A 42 16.07 -11.77 6.62
C TYR A 42 16.32 -12.83 7.70
N ALA A 43 17.32 -13.66 7.48
CA ALA A 43 17.81 -14.65 8.43
C ALA A 43 19.34 -14.65 8.35
N GLU A 44 20.02 -14.50 9.48
CA GLU A 44 21.49 -14.45 9.54
C GLU A 44 22.07 -15.86 9.39
N ASN A 45 21.98 -16.67 10.45
CA ASN A 45 22.61 -18.00 10.51
C ASN A 45 21.60 -19.15 10.56
N ASP A 46 20.33 -18.86 10.86
CA ASP A 46 19.28 -19.86 11.03
C ASP A 46 18.09 -19.57 10.12
N LEU A 47 17.87 -20.47 9.16
CA LEU A 47 16.79 -20.38 8.17
C LEU A 47 15.43 -20.81 8.72
N ARG A 48 15.31 -21.17 9.99
CA ARG A 48 14.01 -21.42 10.63
C ARG A 48 13.15 -20.17 10.62
N LEU A 49 11.85 -20.35 10.36
CA LEU A 49 10.88 -19.26 10.36
C LEU A 49 10.82 -18.51 11.70
N SER A 50 11.03 -19.21 12.82
CA SER A 50 11.03 -18.65 14.17
C SER A 50 12.13 -17.61 14.42
N HIS A 51 13.23 -17.68 13.68
CA HIS A 51 14.37 -16.77 13.82
C HIS A 51 14.48 -15.77 12.66
N SER A 52 13.54 -15.82 11.71
CA SER A 52 13.51 -14.86 10.61
C SER A 52 12.88 -13.53 11.00
N ARG A 53 13.43 -12.46 10.43
CA ARG A 53 12.99 -11.08 10.64
C ARG A 53 12.36 -10.56 9.37
N ALA A 54 11.28 -9.79 9.50
CA ALA A 54 10.76 -8.97 8.40
C ALA A 54 11.52 -7.64 8.39
N VAL A 55 12.16 -7.32 7.27
CA VAL A 55 12.96 -6.10 7.10
C VAL A 55 12.43 -5.32 5.92
N LEU A 56 12.24 -4.02 6.09
CA LEU A 56 11.83 -3.11 5.03
C LEU A 56 13.07 -2.46 4.41
N PHE A 57 13.19 -2.57 3.09
CA PHE A 57 14.23 -1.92 2.31
C PHE A 57 13.61 -0.87 1.39
N ALA A 58 14.34 0.21 1.12
CA ALA A 58 13.95 1.16 0.10
C ALA A 58 14.04 0.50 -1.29
N SER A 59 12.94 0.49 -2.03
CA SER A 59 12.91 0.01 -3.41
C SER A 59 13.34 1.10 -4.41
N GLN A 60 13.31 2.36 -3.98
CA GLN A 60 13.64 3.54 -4.78
C GLN A 60 14.23 4.66 -3.89
N PRO A 61 14.90 5.67 -4.46
CA PRO A 61 15.35 6.84 -3.70
C PRO A 61 14.18 7.56 -3.01
N ILE A 62 14.35 7.91 -1.73
CA ILE A 62 13.32 8.53 -0.90
C ILE A 62 13.72 9.96 -0.57
N ILE A 63 12.90 10.92 -0.97
CA ILE A 63 13.09 12.33 -0.63
C ILE A 63 12.79 12.53 0.86
N GLY A 64 13.66 13.29 1.55
CA GLY A 64 13.46 13.62 2.95
C GLY A 64 12.11 14.28 3.21
N GLY A 65 11.36 13.78 4.20
CA GLY A 65 10.03 14.27 4.54
C GLY A 65 8.87 13.65 3.76
N SER A 66 9.15 12.79 2.77
CA SER A 66 8.10 11.99 2.12
C SER A 66 7.64 10.83 3.00
N GLU A 67 6.37 10.44 2.85
CA GLU A 67 5.80 9.30 3.58
C GLU A 67 6.45 7.99 3.14
N LEU A 68 6.62 7.07 4.10
CA LEU A 68 7.05 5.70 3.84
C LEU A 68 5.83 4.79 3.74
N PHE A 69 5.79 3.95 2.73
CA PHE A 69 4.65 3.06 2.49
C PHE A 69 5.08 1.77 1.79
N PHE A 70 4.44 0.65 2.13
CA PHE A 70 4.68 -0.66 1.50
C PHE A 70 3.38 -1.33 1.08
N ASP A 71 3.48 -2.38 0.26
CA ASP A 71 2.29 -3.14 -0.14
C ASP A 71 1.84 -4.08 0.99
N TYR A 72 0.60 -3.91 1.46
CA TYR A 72 -0.01 -4.76 2.48
C TYR A 72 -0.53 -6.08 1.89
N GLY A 73 -0.70 -6.13 0.57
CA GLY A 73 -1.30 -7.22 -0.18
C GLY A 73 -2.83 -7.15 -0.20
N ASN A 74 -3.39 -7.46 -1.37
CA ASN A 74 -4.84 -7.41 -1.64
C ASN A 74 -5.68 -8.26 -0.68
N GLN A 75 -5.13 -9.37 -0.18
CA GLN A 75 -5.82 -10.23 0.80
C GLN A 75 -6.01 -9.54 2.15
N TYR A 76 -5.06 -8.69 2.57
CA TYR A 76 -5.19 -7.96 3.81
C TYR A 76 -6.20 -6.82 3.66
N LEU A 77 -6.12 -6.05 2.57
CA LEU A 77 -7.02 -4.94 2.30
C LEU A 77 -8.48 -5.42 2.22
N SER A 78 -8.74 -6.49 1.48
CA SER A 78 -10.08 -7.08 1.38
C SER A 78 -10.62 -7.57 2.72
N ARG A 79 -9.76 -8.12 3.58
CA ARG A 79 -10.14 -8.57 4.93
C ARG A 79 -10.34 -7.42 5.91
N ALA A 80 -9.55 -6.37 5.80
CA ALA A 80 -9.59 -5.23 6.72
C ALA A 80 -10.81 -4.33 6.47
N GLY A 81 -11.39 -4.39 5.26
CA GLY A 81 -12.67 -3.75 4.94
C GLY A 81 -12.59 -2.23 4.86
N PHE A 82 -11.41 -1.67 4.57
CA PHE A 82 -11.24 -0.24 4.29
C PHE A 82 -10.75 -0.03 2.86
N ASP A 83 -11.20 1.06 2.23
CA ASP A 83 -10.73 1.48 0.92
C ASP A 83 -9.33 2.09 1.02
N CYS A 84 -8.47 1.77 0.07
CA CYS A 84 -7.13 2.37 0.02
C CYS A 84 -7.22 3.88 -0.26
N GLN A 85 -6.55 4.66 0.58
CA GLN A 85 -6.46 6.12 0.49
C GLN A 85 -5.04 6.61 0.19
N CYS A 86 -4.21 5.78 -0.45
CA CYS A 86 -2.81 6.14 -0.70
C CYS A 86 -2.64 7.30 -1.69
N GLY A 87 -3.70 7.69 -2.42
CA GLY A 87 -3.68 8.81 -3.36
C GLY A 87 -2.77 8.61 -4.58
N THR A 88 -2.18 7.43 -4.77
CA THR A 88 -1.31 7.16 -5.92
C THR A 88 -2.15 6.95 -7.18
N MET A 89 -1.55 7.29 -8.31
CA MET A 89 -2.17 7.12 -9.64
C MET A 89 -2.43 5.65 -10.01
N TRP A 90 -1.80 4.72 -9.29
CA TRP A 90 -1.94 3.27 -9.46
C TRP A 90 -2.74 2.62 -8.33
N CYS A 91 -3.63 3.38 -7.67
CA CYS A 91 -4.45 2.84 -6.60
C CYS A 91 -5.62 1.99 -7.13
N ASP A 92 -5.67 0.71 -6.74
CA ASP A 92 -6.74 -0.21 -7.17
C ASP A 92 -8.10 0.10 -6.55
N SER A 93 -8.13 0.64 -5.32
CA SER A 93 -9.38 0.96 -4.60
C SER A 93 -10.03 2.25 -5.09
N VAL A 94 -9.24 3.18 -5.62
CA VAL A 94 -9.76 4.38 -6.28
C VAL A 94 -10.07 3.99 -7.72
N GLY A 95 -11.11 3.18 -7.90
CA GLY A 95 -11.61 2.86 -9.22
C GLY A 95 -11.82 4.15 -10.02
N LYS A 96 -10.97 4.37 -11.04
CA LYS A 96 -11.27 5.18 -12.23
C LYS A 96 -11.75 6.62 -11.94
N GLN A 97 -11.02 7.39 -11.15
CA GLN A 97 -11.28 8.83 -11.04
C GLN A 97 -10.02 9.67 -11.27
N TRP A 98 -9.27 9.37 -12.33
CA TRP A 98 -8.49 10.43 -12.97
C TRP A 98 -9.48 11.41 -13.61
N ARG A 99 -9.90 12.41 -12.84
CA ARG A 99 -10.56 13.59 -13.39
C ARG A 99 -9.47 14.39 -14.09
N SER A 100 -9.61 14.62 -15.39
CA SER A 100 -8.77 15.58 -16.10
C SER A 100 -8.74 16.89 -15.32
N ALA A 101 -7.56 17.51 -15.19
CA ALA A 101 -7.46 18.85 -14.61
C ALA A 101 -8.25 19.89 -15.43
N TYR A 102 -8.56 19.56 -16.68
CA TYR A 102 -9.44 20.31 -17.56
C TYR A 102 -10.87 19.78 -17.48
N PRO A 103 -11.86 20.66 -17.30
CA PRO A 103 -13.26 20.28 -17.38
C PRO A 103 -13.59 19.74 -18.77
N THR A 104 -14.55 18.84 -18.82
CA THR A 104 -15.09 18.29 -20.08
C THR A 104 -15.98 19.32 -20.79
N GLU A 105 -16.19 19.16 -22.11
CA GLU A 105 -17.07 20.08 -22.86
C GLU A 105 -18.49 20.13 -22.28
N GLU A 106 -19.01 19.01 -21.77
CA GLU A 106 -20.31 18.95 -21.10
C GLU A 106 -20.33 19.76 -19.79
N GLU A 107 -19.28 19.70 -18.98
CA GLU A 107 -19.17 20.49 -17.74
C GLU A 107 -19.04 21.99 -18.04
N VAL A 108 -18.32 22.37 -19.10
CA VAL A 108 -18.21 23.77 -19.56
C VAL A 108 -19.57 24.28 -20.03
N GLN A 109 -20.29 23.48 -20.82
CA GLN A 109 -21.62 23.83 -21.31
C GLN A 109 -22.63 24.00 -20.16
N THR A 110 -22.63 23.05 -19.22
CA THR A 110 -23.49 23.09 -18.02
C THR A 110 -23.17 24.31 -17.15
N SER A 111 -21.89 24.68 -17.02
CA SER A 111 -21.46 25.87 -16.29
C SER A 111 -21.92 27.16 -16.98
N PHE A 112 -21.87 27.21 -18.32
CA PHE A 112 -22.36 28.34 -19.10
C PHE A 112 -23.88 28.49 -19.00
N GLU A 113 -24.64 27.40 -19.13
CA GLU A 113 -26.10 27.40 -18.98
C GLU A 113 -26.53 27.81 -17.57
N ALA A 114 -25.81 27.34 -16.54
CA ALA A 114 -26.04 27.75 -15.16
C ALA A 114 -25.80 29.26 -14.94
N LEU A 115 -24.77 29.83 -15.58
CA LEU A 115 -24.52 31.27 -15.55
C LEU A 115 -25.61 32.06 -16.28
N ILE A 116 -26.03 31.61 -17.46
CA ILE A 116 -27.10 32.28 -18.24
C ILE A 116 -28.42 32.30 -17.47
N ASN A 117 -28.78 31.20 -16.82
CA ASN A 117 -30.03 31.09 -16.04
C ASN A 117 -29.99 31.80 -14.68
N SER A 118 -28.86 32.42 -14.33
CA SER A 118 -28.70 33.20 -13.09
C SER A 118 -28.85 34.72 -13.28
N PHE A 119 -29.11 35.17 -14.51
CA PHE A 119 -29.49 36.54 -14.88
C PHE A 119 -30.96 36.60 -15.31
#